data_AF-A0A1E4SJN4-F1
#
_entry.id   AF-A0A1E4SJN4-F1
#
_cell.length_a   1.000
_cell.length_b   1.000
_cell.length_c   1.000
_cell.angle_alpha   90.00
_cell.angle_beta   90.00
_cell.angle_gamma   90.00
#
_symmetry.space_group_name_H-M   'P 1'
#
loop_
_entity.id
_entity.type
_entity.pdbx_description
1 polymer ?
#
loop_
_entity_poly.entity_id
_entity_poly.type
_entity_poly.pdbx_seq_one_letter_code
_entity_poly.pdbx_strand_id
1 'polypeptide(L)'
;SPHAIMFNNYTHFVEVYMCRVVHNPVATSVLLLLSGSLVHGAHLQLVVRSQQYELLFAEDYVLDLISNAINLVFLLRFLLQCRFPVAIEAVLFLAQNYGCYLLLTDHERSFLYGSGVLTVLKACLVGQIMFPYLIMVMNLVEWCSVGYKDEPYPFLFECNNNYLPIFVSHSFLYINTGFPLLADTAVLRNALLVYTLSEFSIKFYCIYKFILFEVGTI
;
A
#
# COMPACT_ATOMS: atom_id res chain seq x y z
N SER A 1 21.07 26.49 -5.44
CA SER A 1 21.05 25.97 -6.83
C SER A 1 19.64 26.12 -7.39
N PRO A 2 19.45 26.60 -8.63
CA PRO A 2 18.13 26.67 -9.28
C PRO A 2 17.41 25.31 -9.34
N HIS A 3 18.16 24.20 -9.33
CA HIS A 3 17.60 22.85 -9.21
C HIS A 3 16.94 22.60 -7.85
N ALA A 4 17.49 23.11 -6.74
CA ALA A 4 16.89 22.97 -5.41
C ALA A 4 15.58 23.77 -5.29
N ILE A 5 15.48 24.93 -5.96
CA ILE A 5 14.28 25.77 -5.96
C ILE A 5 13.16 25.15 -6.84
N MET A 6 13.52 24.61 -8.01
CA MET A 6 12.56 23.87 -8.85
C MET A 6 12.05 22.60 -8.18
N PHE A 7 12.93 21.86 -7.51
CA PHE A 7 12.58 20.66 -6.76
C PHE A 7 11.57 20.97 -5.66
N ASN A 8 11.80 22.05 -4.90
CA ASN A 8 10.91 22.52 -3.84
C ASN A 8 9.52 22.96 -4.38
N ASN A 9 9.48 23.57 -5.57
CA ASN A 9 8.21 23.97 -6.18
C ASN A 9 7.41 22.77 -6.71
N TYR A 10 8.09 21.75 -7.24
CA TYR A 10 7.44 20.54 -7.75
C TYR A 10 6.89 19.68 -6.60
N THR A 11 7.68 19.45 -5.54
CA THR A 11 7.20 18.75 -4.34
C THR A 11 6.05 19.51 -3.68
N HIS A 12 6.14 20.83 -3.58
CA HIS A 12 5.03 21.64 -3.08
C HIS A 12 3.76 21.51 -3.95
N PHE A 13 3.91 21.49 -5.29
CA PHE A 13 2.79 21.29 -6.20
C PHE A 13 2.12 19.93 -6.00
N VAL A 14 2.90 18.85 -5.98
CA VAL A 14 2.34 17.50 -5.82
C VAL A 14 1.73 17.34 -4.41
N GLU A 15 2.36 17.89 -3.37
CA GLU A 15 1.81 17.82 -2.02
C GLU A 15 0.49 18.57 -1.88
N VAL A 16 0.41 19.81 -2.37
CA VAL A 16 -0.78 20.65 -2.20
C VAL A 16 -1.90 20.24 -3.15
N TYR A 17 -1.60 20.05 -4.44
CA TYR A 17 -2.64 19.79 -5.43
C TYR A 17 -2.93 18.30 -5.57
N MET A 18 -1.91 17.46 -5.70
CA MET A 18 -2.16 16.03 -5.89
C MET A 18 -2.55 15.34 -4.59
N CYS A 19 -1.90 15.61 -3.45
CA CYS A 19 -2.19 14.87 -2.21
C CYS A 19 -3.27 15.49 -1.30
N ARG A 20 -3.47 16.81 -1.30
CA ARG A 20 -4.55 17.42 -0.49
C ARG A 20 -5.85 17.64 -1.24
N VAL A 21 -5.80 17.88 -2.55
CA VAL A 21 -7.00 18.14 -3.37
C VAL A 21 -7.46 16.89 -4.11
N VAL A 22 -6.63 16.35 -5.02
CA VAL A 22 -7.05 15.24 -5.89
C VAL A 22 -7.09 13.90 -5.14
N HIS A 23 -6.02 13.56 -4.43
CA HIS A 23 -5.84 12.31 -3.71
C HIS A 23 -5.95 12.48 -2.21
N ASN A 24 -6.89 13.31 -1.77
CA ASN A 24 -7.11 13.56 -0.36
C ASN A 24 -7.37 12.24 0.39
N PRO A 25 -6.53 11.84 1.35
CA PRO A 25 -6.59 10.52 1.94
C PRO A 25 -7.88 10.31 2.75
N VAL A 26 -8.40 11.37 3.39
CA VAL A 26 -9.64 11.29 4.18
C VAL A 26 -10.84 11.13 3.25
N ALA A 27 -10.99 12.02 2.27
CA ALA A 27 -12.11 11.95 1.33
C ALA A 27 -12.10 10.63 0.55
N THR A 28 -10.91 10.21 0.09
CA THR A 28 -10.74 8.95 -0.64
C THR A 28 -11.04 7.74 0.24
N SER A 29 -10.64 7.74 1.51
CA SER A 29 -10.98 6.64 2.44
C SER A 29 -12.48 6.54 2.68
N VAL A 30 -13.17 7.67 2.83
CA VAL A 30 -14.64 7.69 2.96
C VAL A 30 -15.30 7.13 1.70
N LEU A 31 -14.86 7.57 0.51
CA LEU A 31 -15.38 7.06 -0.76
C LEU A 31 -15.11 5.56 -0.92
N LEU A 32 -13.92 5.10 -0.54
CA LEU A 32 -13.56 3.68 -0.57
C LEU A 32 -14.48 2.85 0.34
N LEU A 33 -14.69 3.29 1.58
CA LEU A 33 -15.57 2.60 2.53
C LEU A 33 -17.02 2.54 2.04
N LEU A 34 -17.55 3.64 1.51
CA LEU A 34 -18.93 3.70 1.02
C LEU A 34 -19.13 2.83 -0.22
N SER A 35 -18.25 2.96 -1.21
CA SER A 35 -18.32 2.19 -2.45
C SER A 35 -18.04 0.71 -2.22
N GLY A 36 -17.05 0.37 -1.40
CA GLY A 36 -16.73 -1.01 -1.02
C GLY A 36 -17.86 -1.67 -0.25
N SER A 37 -18.45 -0.98 0.73
CA SER A 37 -19.60 -1.51 1.49
C SER A 37 -20.81 -1.79 0.59
N LEU A 38 -21.09 -0.91 -0.37
CA LEU A 38 -22.19 -1.09 -1.32
C LEU A 38 -21.95 -2.31 -2.21
N VAL A 39 -20.73 -2.47 -2.75
CA VAL A 39 -20.38 -3.61 -3.60
C VAL A 39 -20.40 -4.93 -2.82
N HIS A 40 -19.77 -4.97 -1.64
CA HIS A 40 -19.78 -6.18 -0.80
C HIS A 40 -21.18 -6.53 -0.29
N GLY A 41 -21.99 -5.53 0.07
CA GLY A 41 -23.39 -5.75 0.46
C GLY A 41 -24.21 -6.35 -0.67
N ALA A 42 -24.03 -5.88 -1.90
CA ALA A 42 -24.69 -6.45 -3.08
C ALA A 42 -24.24 -7.89 -3.35
N HIS A 43 -22.94 -8.18 -3.26
CA HIS A 43 -22.41 -9.54 -3.35
C HIS A 43 -23.01 -10.48 -2.30
N LEU A 44 -23.05 -10.05 -1.03
CA LEU A 44 -23.58 -10.85 0.06
C LEU A 44 -25.07 -11.15 -0.14
N GLN A 45 -25.87 -10.14 -0.52
CA GLN A 45 -27.29 -10.34 -0.81
C GLN A 45 -27.52 -11.34 -1.94
N LEU A 46 -26.67 -11.31 -2.96
CA LEU A 46 -26.78 -12.21 -4.10
C LEU A 46 -26.46 -13.65 -3.71
N VAL A 47 -25.36 -13.87 -2.99
CA VAL A 47 -24.97 -15.20 -2.49
C VAL A 47 -26.05 -15.82 -1.61
N VAL A 48 -26.66 -15.00 -0.73
CA VAL A 48 -27.78 -15.46 0.12
C VAL A 48 -29.00 -15.86 -0.73
N ARG A 49 -29.28 -15.14 -1.82
CA ARG A 49 -30.41 -15.44 -2.71
C ARG A 49 -30.16 -16.63 -3.64
N SER A 50 -28.95 -16.78 -4.16
CA SER A 50 -28.60 -17.85 -5.10
C SER A 50 -28.20 -19.16 -4.40
N GLN A 51 -28.00 -19.15 -3.08
CA GLN A 51 -27.46 -20.27 -2.28
C GLN A 51 -26.12 -20.81 -2.79
N GLN A 52 -25.40 -20.04 -3.61
CA GLN A 52 -24.10 -20.40 -4.16
C GLN A 52 -22.99 -19.86 -3.25
N TYR A 53 -22.88 -20.43 -2.06
CA TYR A 53 -21.87 -20.04 -1.06
C TYR A 53 -20.43 -20.28 -1.53
N GLU A 54 -20.23 -21.15 -2.53
CA GLU A 54 -18.93 -21.38 -3.20
C GLU A 54 -18.40 -20.13 -3.93
N LEU A 55 -19.28 -19.19 -4.29
CA LEU A 55 -18.90 -17.91 -4.88
C LEU A 55 -18.41 -16.89 -3.85
N LEU A 56 -18.70 -17.12 -2.57
CA LEU A 56 -18.11 -16.36 -1.48
C LEU A 56 -16.75 -17.00 -1.24
N PHE A 57 -15.73 -16.56 -1.98
CA PHE A 57 -14.34 -17.00 -1.81
C PHE A 57 -13.86 -16.69 -0.39
N ALA A 58 -14.25 -17.50 0.60
CA ALA A 58 -14.12 -17.20 2.02
C ALA A 58 -12.65 -17.22 2.47
N GLU A 59 -11.83 -18.06 1.83
CA GLU A 59 -10.39 -18.12 2.06
C GLU A 59 -9.70 -16.80 1.74
N ASP A 60 -10.17 -16.18 0.68
CA ASP A 60 -9.77 -14.88 0.15
C ASP A 60 -10.08 -13.78 1.18
N TYR A 61 -11.30 -13.77 1.75
CA TYR A 61 -11.66 -12.86 2.87
C TYR A 61 -10.81 -13.06 4.14
N VAL A 62 -10.41 -14.29 4.45
CA VAL A 62 -9.61 -14.60 5.65
C VAL A 62 -8.20 -14.05 5.50
N LEU A 63 -7.54 -14.27 4.36
CA LEU A 63 -6.22 -13.73 4.08
C LEU A 63 -6.21 -12.20 4.15
N ASP A 64 -7.33 -11.60 3.78
CA ASP A 64 -7.49 -10.17 3.72
C ASP A 64 -7.70 -9.52 5.09
N LEU A 65 -8.48 -10.16 5.95
CA LEU A 65 -8.59 -9.79 7.37
C LEU A 65 -7.22 -9.88 8.06
N ILE A 66 -6.46 -10.95 7.77
CA ILE A 66 -5.10 -11.13 8.28
C ILE A 66 -4.19 -10.01 7.77
N SER A 67 -4.24 -9.68 6.48
CA SER A 67 -3.46 -8.59 5.88
C SER A 67 -3.76 -7.25 6.56
N ASN A 68 -5.04 -6.91 6.72
CA ASN A 68 -5.47 -5.67 7.37
C ASN A 68 -5.09 -5.60 8.85
N ALA A 69 -5.16 -6.72 9.58
CA ALA A 69 -4.67 -6.80 10.96
C ALA A 69 -3.15 -6.55 11.04
N ILE A 70 -2.38 -7.16 10.14
CA ILE A 70 -0.93 -6.95 10.03
C ILE A 70 -0.63 -5.47 9.74
N ASN A 71 -1.33 -4.84 8.79
CA ASN A 71 -1.15 -3.42 8.49
C ASN A 71 -1.43 -2.52 9.69
N LEU A 72 -2.49 -2.82 10.45
CA LEU A 72 -2.82 -2.03 11.63
C LEU A 72 -1.70 -2.13 12.67
N VAL A 73 -1.13 -3.31 12.87
CA VAL A 73 0.03 -3.51 13.75
C VAL A 73 1.22 -2.68 13.27
N PHE A 74 1.53 -2.69 11.97
CA PHE A 74 2.63 -1.89 11.41
C PHE A 74 2.37 -0.38 11.47
N LEU A 75 1.13 0.08 11.25
CA LEU A 75 0.72 1.47 11.41
C LEU A 75 0.88 1.93 12.86
N LEU A 76 0.40 1.14 13.82
CA LEU A 76 0.54 1.43 15.25
C LEU A 76 2.01 1.43 15.67
N ARG A 77 2.81 0.48 15.18
CA ARG A 77 4.25 0.42 15.41
C ARG A 77 4.96 1.67 14.89
N PHE A 78 4.63 2.10 13.67
CA PHE A 78 5.18 3.31 13.05
C PHE A 78 4.79 4.59 13.82
N LEU A 79 3.51 4.73 14.18
CA LEU A 79 3.01 5.89 14.92
C LEU A 79 3.60 6.00 16.34
N LEU A 80 3.73 4.86 17.02
CA LEU A 80 4.23 4.80 18.39
C LEU A 80 5.76 4.69 18.46
N GLN A 81 6.46 4.61 17.32
CA GLN A 81 7.90 4.40 17.23
C GLN A 81 8.37 3.21 18.10
N CYS A 82 7.56 2.14 18.12
CA CYS A 82 7.80 0.99 18.97
C CYS A 82 8.89 0.09 18.38
N ARG A 83 10.01 -0.04 19.08
CA ARG A 83 11.13 -0.89 18.66
C ARG A 83 10.99 -2.28 19.26
N PHE A 84 11.06 -3.31 18.42
CA PHE A 84 11.13 -4.68 18.90
C PHE A 84 12.59 -5.13 19.11
N PRO A 85 12.81 -6.22 19.88
CA PRO A 85 14.11 -6.87 19.94
C PRO A 85 14.61 -7.27 18.55
N VAL A 86 15.94 -7.24 18.34
CA VAL A 86 16.59 -7.53 17.05
C VAL A 86 16.10 -8.81 16.38
N ALA A 87 15.85 -9.86 17.15
CA ALA A 87 15.38 -11.14 16.61
C ALA A 87 13.99 -11.00 15.97
N ILE A 88 13.09 -10.25 16.60
CA ILE A 88 11.76 -9.99 16.07
C ILE A 88 11.86 -9.06 14.86
N GLU A 89 12.71 -8.03 14.91
CA GLU A 89 12.96 -7.14 13.76
C GLU A 89 13.50 -7.90 12.54
N ALA A 90 14.40 -8.85 12.74
CA ALA A 90 14.92 -9.70 11.68
C ALA A 90 13.83 -10.64 11.11
N VAL A 91 12.99 -11.22 11.97
CA VAL A 91 11.84 -12.04 11.53
C VAL A 91 10.84 -11.21 10.73
N LEU A 92 10.53 -10.00 11.19
CA LEU A 92 9.65 -9.07 10.46
C LEU A 92 10.25 -8.71 9.11
N PHE A 93 11.54 -8.38 9.05
CA PHE A 93 12.23 -8.09 7.80
C PHE A 93 12.12 -9.26 6.82
N LEU A 94 12.43 -10.49 7.25
CA LEU A 94 12.32 -11.68 6.41
C LEU A 94 10.89 -11.93 5.93
N ALA A 95 9.89 -11.78 6.81
CA ALA A 95 8.48 -11.92 6.46
C ALA A 95 8.04 -10.87 5.43
N GLN A 96 8.51 -9.62 5.59
CA GLN A 96 8.20 -8.54 4.65
C GLN A 96 8.84 -8.77 3.28
N ASN A 97 10.09 -9.25 3.25
CA ASN A 97 10.78 -9.65 2.02
C ASN A 97 10.05 -10.79 1.31
N TYR A 98 9.56 -11.78 2.06
CA TYR A 98 8.75 -12.86 1.51
C TYR A 98 7.43 -12.33 0.92
N GLY A 99 6.76 -11.40 1.59
CA GLY A 99 5.60 -10.70 1.05
C GLY A 99 5.91 -9.96 -0.26
N CYS A 100 7.03 -9.23 -0.32
CA CYS A 100 7.48 -8.56 -1.54
C CYS A 100 7.80 -9.56 -2.67
N TYR A 101 8.40 -10.70 -2.35
CA TYR A 101 8.63 -11.77 -3.32
C TYR A 101 7.32 -12.26 -3.92
N LEU A 102 6.32 -12.60 -3.09
CA LEU A 102 4.99 -13.00 -3.56
C LEU A 102 4.36 -11.93 -4.45
N LEU A 103 4.45 -10.66 -4.07
CA LEU A 103 3.96 -9.53 -4.87
C LEU A 103 4.67 -9.37 -6.22
N LEU A 104 5.93 -9.81 -6.34
CA LEU A 104 6.68 -9.75 -7.60
C LEU A 104 6.49 -10.98 -8.48
N THR A 105 6.21 -12.15 -7.90
CA THR A 105 6.18 -13.43 -8.62
C THR A 105 4.79 -13.98 -8.89
N ASP A 106 3.79 -13.64 -8.08
CA ASP A 106 2.43 -14.17 -8.25
C ASP A 106 1.72 -13.48 -9.42
N HIS A 107 1.55 -14.19 -10.53
CA HIS A 107 0.94 -13.62 -11.74
C HIS A 107 -0.56 -13.32 -11.61
N GLU A 108 -1.27 -13.99 -10.70
CA GLU A 108 -2.71 -13.77 -10.50
C GLU A 108 -2.97 -12.65 -9.51
N ARG A 109 -2.11 -12.50 -8.50
CA ARG A 109 -2.28 -11.50 -7.43
C ARG A 109 -1.45 -10.23 -7.61
N SER A 110 -0.42 -10.26 -8.48
CA SER A 110 0.46 -9.10 -8.67
C SER A 110 -0.10 -8.09 -9.67
N PHE A 111 -0.16 -6.85 -9.21
CA PHE A 111 -0.54 -5.68 -10.01
C PHE A 111 0.45 -5.38 -11.17
N LEU A 112 1.65 -5.97 -11.15
CA LEU A 112 2.67 -5.78 -12.17
C LEU A 112 2.32 -6.46 -13.50
N TYR A 113 1.65 -7.62 -13.45
CA TYR A 113 1.30 -8.39 -14.63
C TYR A 113 -0.09 -8.07 -15.19
N GLY A 114 -0.91 -7.31 -14.45
CA GLY A 114 -2.20 -6.82 -14.92
C GLY A 114 -2.06 -6.00 -16.22
N SER A 115 -2.75 -6.42 -17.27
CA SER A 115 -2.70 -5.80 -18.61
C SER A 115 -3.34 -4.41 -18.67
N GLY A 116 -4.22 -4.07 -17.72
CA GLY A 116 -4.92 -2.78 -17.64
C GLY A 116 -4.27 -1.71 -16.76
N VAL A 117 -3.11 -2.00 -16.14
CA VAL A 117 -2.48 -1.08 -15.20
C VAL A 117 -1.52 -0.12 -15.90
N LEU A 118 -1.64 1.18 -15.61
CA LEU A 118 -0.77 2.23 -16.14
C LEU A 118 0.71 1.96 -15.81
N THR A 119 1.59 2.01 -16.80
CA THR A 119 3.03 1.75 -16.66
C THR A 119 3.70 2.60 -15.57
N VAL A 120 3.27 3.85 -15.42
CA VAL A 120 3.78 4.76 -14.36
C VAL A 120 3.48 4.18 -12.98
N LEU A 121 2.29 3.62 -12.76
CA LEU A 121 1.95 3.00 -11.49
C LEU A 121 2.78 1.73 -11.24
N LYS A 122 3.05 0.92 -12.28
CA LYS A 122 3.96 -0.23 -12.17
C LYS A 122 5.36 0.21 -11.74
N ALA A 123 5.89 1.26 -12.35
CA ALA A 123 7.19 1.82 -11.98
C ALA A 123 7.20 2.34 -10.54
N CYS A 124 6.12 3.00 -10.11
CA CYS A 124 5.96 3.43 -8.72
C CYS A 124 5.95 2.25 -7.75
N LEU A 125 5.21 1.17 -8.04
CA LEU A 125 5.14 -0.05 -7.22
C LEU A 125 6.51 -0.72 -7.06
N VAL A 126 7.25 -0.87 -8.16
CA VAL A 126 8.64 -1.36 -8.11
C VAL A 126 9.52 -0.42 -7.29
N GLY A 127 9.35 0.89 -7.48
CA GLY A 127 10.00 1.89 -6.64
C GLY A 127 9.72 1.66 -5.16
N GLN A 128 8.46 1.43 -4.77
CA GLN A 128 8.10 1.19 -3.37
C GLN A 128 8.86 0.02 -2.77
N ILE A 129 9.12 -1.04 -3.55
CA ILE A 129 9.90 -2.20 -3.10
C ILE A 129 11.39 -1.84 -3.00
N MET A 130 11.93 -1.05 -3.93
CA MET A 130 13.37 -0.74 -3.99
C MET A 130 13.82 0.30 -2.96
N PHE A 131 13.01 1.33 -2.67
CA PHE A 131 13.42 2.44 -1.79
C PHE A 131 13.73 2.04 -0.34
N PRO A 132 13.00 1.12 0.32
CA PRO A 132 13.34 0.64 1.66
C PRO A 132 14.75 0.02 1.73
N TYR A 133 15.20 -0.65 0.67
CA TYR A 133 16.57 -1.18 0.61
C TYR A 133 17.60 -0.07 0.41
N LEU A 134 17.29 0.95 -0.40
CA LEU A 134 18.17 2.11 -0.57
C LEU A 134 18.40 2.81 0.78
N ILE A 135 17.32 3.10 1.50
CA ILE A 135 17.36 3.72 2.84
C ILE A 135 18.13 2.83 3.82
N MET A 136 17.90 1.52 3.80
CA MET A 136 18.64 0.58 4.64
C MET A 136 20.14 0.62 4.39
N VAL A 137 20.58 0.65 3.12
CA VAL A 137 22.01 0.73 2.76
C VAL A 137 22.61 2.05 3.22
N MET A 138 21.90 3.16 3.04
CA MET A 138 22.36 4.48 3.51
C MET A 138 22.54 4.50 5.03
N ASN A 139 21.53 4.03 5.76
CA ASN A 139 21.57 3.95 7.23
C ASN A 139 22.65 2.98 7.73
N LEU A 140 22.93 1.90 6.99
CA LEU A 140 24.01 0.97 7.33
C LEU A 140 25.39 1.62 7.16
N VAL A 141 25.61 2.39 6.07
CA VAL A 141 26.87 3.11 5.84
C VAL A 141 27.09 4.17 6.92
N GLU A 142 26.05 4.91 7.29
CA GLU A 142 26.11 5.90 8.36
C GLU A 142 26.42 5.24 9.72
N TRP A 143 25.73 4.14 10.03
CA TRP A 143 25.97 3.39 11.26
C TRP A 143 27.41 2.87 11.37
N CYS A 144 27.96 2.34 10.27
CA CYS A 144 29.35 1.86 10.20
C CYS A 144 30.39 2.99 10.29
N SER A 145 30.08 4.20 9.81
CA SER A 145 31.03 5.32 9.75
C SER A 145 31.03 6.19 11.01
N VAL A 146 29.86 6.44 11.59
CA VAL A 146 29.69 7.30 12.78
C VAL A 146 29.83 6.50 14.08
N GLY A 147 29.66 5.17 14.02
CA GLY A 147 29.83 4.29 15.19
C GLY A 147 28.80 4.60 16.27
N TYR A 148 27.51 4.61 15.90
CA TYR A 148 26.40 4.73 16.83
C TYR A 148 26.45 3.58 17.86
N LYS A 149 27.01 3.85 19.04
CA LYS A 149 27.18 2.88 20.13
C LYS A 149 25.90 2.65 20.93
N ASP A 150 24.95 3.59 20.84
CA ASP A 150 23.79 3.63 21.74
C ASP A 150 22.51 3.05 21.12
N GLU A 151 22.46 2.87 19.80
CA GLU A 151 21.33 2.24 19.12
C GLU A 151 21.78 0.97 18.38
N PRO A 152 21.37 -0.22 18.84
CA PRO A 152 21.61 -1.43 18.08
C PRO A 152 20.66 -1.39 16.86
N TYR A 153 21.20 -1.59 15.66
CA TYR A 153 20.47 -1.83 14.39
C TYR A 153 19.44 -0.77 13.89
N PRO A 154 19.73 0.55 13.91
CA PRO A 154 18.78 1.57 13.41
C PRO A 154 18.37 1.32 11.94
N PHE A 155 19.29 0.84 11.11
CA PHE A 155 19.04 0.52 9.71
C PHE A 155 17.93 -0.52 9.50
N LEU A 156 17.80 -1.53 10.38
CA LEU A 156 16.81 -2.60 10.26
C LEU A 156 15.42 -2.12 10.68
N PHE A 157 15.35 -1.37 11.78
CA PHE A 157 14.12 -0.76 12.27
C PHE A 157 13.53 0.20 11.23
N GLU A 158 14.36 1.10 10.69
CA GLU A 158 13.95 2.05 9.67
C GLU A 158 13.55 1.35 8.37
N CYS A 159 14.26 0.31 7.95
CA CYS A 159 13.87 -0.47 6.77
C CYS A 159 12.46 -1.08 6.95
N ASN A 160 12.22 -1.74 8.08
CA ASN A 160 10.91 -2.35 8.40
C ASN A 160 9.76 -1.33 8.42
N ASN A 161 10.04 -0.08 8.82
CA ASN A 161 9.06 1.02 8.76
C ASN A 161 8.83 1.50 7.33
N ASN A 162 9.87 1.56 6.51
CA ASN A 162 9.77 1.97 5.12
C ASN A 162 9.09 0.91 4.23
N TYR A 163 8.90 -0.33 4.71
CA TYR A 163 8.05 -1.32 4.05
C TYR A 163 6.55 -1.10 4.23
N LEU A 164 6.13 -0.35 5.26
CA LEU A 164 4.72 -0.06 5.56
C LEU A 164 3.91 0.43 4.34
N PRO A 165 4.41 1.35 3.50
CA PRO A 165 3.68 1.88 2.34
C PRO A 165 3.40 0.80 1.29
N ILE A 166 4.28 -0.20 1.15
CA ILE A 166 4.07 -1.34 0.25
C ILE A 166 2.86 -2.12 0.75
N PHE A 167 2.87 -2.54 2.01
CA PHE A 167 1.78 -3.34 2.56
C PHE A 167 0.45 -2.59 2.56
N VAL A 168 0.44 -1.32 2.96
CA VAL A 168 -0.78 -0.48 2.86
C VAL A 168 -1.26 -0.37 1.42
N SER A 169 -0.37 -0.12 0.44
CA SER A 169 -0.77 0.00 -0.97
C SER A 169 -1.32 -1.30 -1.56
N HIS A 170 -0.89 -2.45 -1.07
CA HIS A 170 -1.27 -3.77 -1.60
C HIS A 170 -2.46 -4.40 -0.88
N SER A 171 -2.89 -3.86 0.25
CA SER A 171 -3.91 -4.49 1.11
C SER A 171 -5.36 -4.10 0.82
N PHE A 172 -5.58 -3.24 -0.17
CA PHE A 172 -6.94 -2.84 -0.54
C PHE A 172 -7.60 -3.77 -1.55
N LEU A 173 -6.87 -4.73 -2.12
CA LEU A 173 -7.26 -5.38 -3.37
C LEU A 173 -8.25 -6.54 -3.15
N TYR A 174 -9.52 -6.26 -2.82
CA TYR A 174 -10.46 -7.34 -2.51
C TYR A 174 -11.90 -7.19 -2.98
N ILE A 175 -12.10 -6.47 -4.07
CA ILE A 175 -13.25 -6.78 -4.92
C ILE A 175 -12.72 -7.57 -6.12
N ASN A 176 -13.10 -8.84 -6.21
CA ASN A 176 -12.93 -9.62 -7.43
C ASN A 176 -13.73 -8.93 -8.54
N THR A 177 -13.04 -8.12 -9.35
CA THR A 177 -13.62 -7.38 -10.47
C THR A 177 -14.05 -8.30 -11.61
N GLY A 178 -13.57 -9.56 -11.61
CA GLY A 178 -13.98 -10.62 -12.52
C GLY A 178 -15.27 -11.33 -12.12
N PHE A 179 -15.92 -10.93 -11.02
CA PHE A 179 -17.19 -11.51 -10.62
C PHE A 179 -18.28 -11.15 -11.65
N PRO A 180 -18.86 -12.13 -12.37
CA PRO A 180 -19.65 -11.88 -13.59
C PRO A 180 -20.96 -11.13 -13.37
N LEU A 181 -21.38 -10.87 -12.12
CA LEU A 181 -22.66 -10.24 -11.77
C LEU A 181 -22.57 -8.79 -11.25
N LEU A 182 -21.38 -8.17 -11.19
CA LEU A 182 -21.24 -6.77 -10.77
C LEU A 182 -21.77 -5.74 -11.79
N ALA A 183 -22.02 -6.18 -13.02
CA ALA A 183 -22.31 -5.31 -14.16
C ALA A 183 -23.81 -5.10 -14.46
N ASP A 184 -24.72 -5.81 -13.79
CA ASP A 184 -26.15 -5.82 -14.17
C ASP A 184 -26.89 -4.52 -13.85
N THR A 185 -26.34 -3.65 -12.99
CA THR A 185 -26.95 -2.33 -12.70
C THR A 185 -25.93 -1.20 -12.84
N ALA A 186 -26.38 -0.08 -13.40
CA ALA A 186 -25.54 1.12 -13.55
C ALA A 186 -25.02 1.63 -12.20
N VAL A 187 -25.78 1.46 -11.11
CA VAL A 187 -25.40 1.85 -9.76
C VAL A 187 -24.19 1.04 -9.28
N LEU A 188 -24.23 -0.29 -9.43
CA LEU A 188 -23.17 -1.18 -8.96
C LEU A 188 -21.90 -1.01 -9.81
N ARG A 189 -22.05 -0.81 -11.12
CA ARG A 189 -20.94 -0.46 -12.03
C ARG A 189 -20.27 0.85 -11.64
N ASN A 190 -21.05 1.89 -11.34
CA ASN A 190 -20.51 3.18 -10.91
C ASN A 190 -19.84 3.07 -9.54
N ALA A 191 -20.41 2.31 -8.61
CA ALA A 191 -19.80 2.06 -7.31
C ALA A 191 -18.47 1.30 -7.44
N LEU A 192 -18.38 0.30 -8.31
CA LEU A 192 -17.13 -0.40 -8.61
C LEU A 192 -16.07 0.55 -9.18
N LEU A 193 -16.46 1.43 -10.11
CA LEU A 193 -15.55 2.44 -10.65
C LEU A 193 -15.05 3.41 -9.58
N VAL A 194 -15.94 3.91 -8.72
CA VAL A 194 -15.58 4.78 -7.59
C VAL A 194 -14.65 4.06 -6.61
N TYR A 195 -14.91 2.77 -6.34
CA TYR A 195 -14.06 1.93 -5.51
C TYR A 195 -12.65 1.81 -6.10
N THR A 196 -12.52 1.43 -7.37
CA THR A 196 -11.21 1.28 -8.04
C THR A 196 -10.44 2.60 -8.10
N LEU A 197 -11.12 3.73 -8.38
CA LEU A 197 -10.49 5.05 -8.35
C LEU A 197 -10.04 5.45 -6.95
N SER A 198 -10.83 5.11 -5.93
CA SER A 198 -10.50 5.41 -4.54
C SER A 198 -9.30 4.60 -4.07
N GLU A 199 -9.24 3.30 -4.41
CA GLU A 199 -8.06 2.48 -4.16
C GLU A 199 -6.81 3.09 -4.80
N PHE A 200 -6.88 3.43 -6.10
CA PHE A 200 -5.77 4.04 -6.82
C PHE A 200 -5.29 5.31 -6.13
N SER A 201 -6.23 6.15 -5.70
CA SER A 201 -5.95 7.43 -5.07
C SER A 201 -5.27 7.28 -3.70
N ILE A 202 -5.70 6.34 -2.86
CA ILE A 202 -5.02 6.02 -1.58
C ILE A 202 -3.63 5.46 -1.84
N LYS A 203 -3.48 4.54 -2.79
CA LYS A 203 -2.18 3.99 -3.17
C LYS A 203 -1.24 5.12 -3.56
N PHE A 204 -1.66 5.98 -4.49
CA PHE A 204 -0.88 7.14 -4.93
C PHE A 204 -0.46 8.05 -3.77
N TYR A 205 -1.38 8.36 -2.87
CA TYR A 205 -1.06 9.16 -1.67
C TYR A 205 0.04 8.50 -0.83
N CYS A 206 -0.05 7.19 -0.57
CA CYS A 206 0.97 6.43 0.15
C CYS A 206 2.32 6.42 -0.59
N ILE A 207 2.32 6.22 -1.90
CA ILE A 207 3.55 6.29 -2.71
C ILE A 207 4.17 7.68 -2.57
N TYR A 208 3.39 8.73 -2.76
CA TYR A 208 3.94 10.08 -2.71
C TYR A 208 4.53 10.41 -1.34
N LYS A 209 3.76 10.18 -0.27
CA LYS A 209 4.15 10.61 1.08
C LYS A 209 5.32 9.84 1.66
N PHE A 210 5.44 8.56 1.38
CA PHE A 210 6.49 7.74 1.99
C PHE A 210 7.69 7.47 1.09
N ILE A 211 7.60 7.79 -0.19
CA ILE A 211 8.70 7.52 -1.14
C ILE A 211 9.14 8.80 -1.82
N LEU A 212 8.25 9.47 -2.56
CA LEU A 212 8.67 10.62 -3.37
C LEU A 212 9.03 11.83 -2.51
N PHE A 213 8.35 11.99 -1.37
CA PHE A 213 8.67 13.03 -0.40
C PHE A 213 10.02 12.75 0.29
N GLU A 214 10.19 11.56 0.89
CA GLU A 214 11.42 11.13 1.56
C GLU A 214 12.65 11.22 0.64
N VAL A 215 12.58 10.64 -0.56
CA VAL A 215 13.67 10.67 -1.56
C VAL A 215 13.97 12.08 -2.04
N GLY A 216 12.98 12.98 -2.01
CA GLY A 216 13.18 14.37 -2.39
C GLY A 216 13.76 15.26 -1.31
N THR A 217 13.61 14.87 -0.04
CA THR A 217 14.12 15.63 1.11
C THR A 217 15.50 15.19 1.57
N ILE A 218 15.96 14.01 1.14
CA ILE A 218 17.34 13.52 1.27
C ILE A 218 18.23 14.15 0.19
#